data_AF-A0A355Q7U9-F1
#
_entry.id   AF-A0A355Q7U9-F1
#
_cell.length_a   1.000
_cell.length_b   1.000
_cell.length_c   1.000
_cell.angle_alpha   90.00
_cell.angle_beta   90.00
_cell.angle_gamma   90.00
#
_symmetry.space_group_name_H-M   'P 1'
#
loop_
_entity.id
_entity.type
_entity.pdbx_description
1 polymer ?
#
loop_
_entity_poly.entity_id
_entity_poly.type
_entity_poly.pdbx_seq_one_letter_code
_entity_poly.pdbx_strand_id
1 'polypeptide(L)' 'MRIVVRADVLEKATRASLVRHFTVDELNAMAEFYSSPHGASAMRKFGAYMADVMPAVQEEMILGLDHMERQVE' A
#
# COMPACT_ATOMS: atom_id res chain seq x y z
N MET A 1 9.75 1.89 23.35
CA MET A 1 9.26 2.53 22.10
C MET A 1 7.81 2.95 22.35
N ARG A 2 7.56 4.24 22.56
CA ARG A 2 6.19 4.73 22.84
C ARG A 2 5.46 4.77 21.50
N ILE A 3 4.39 4.02 21.33
CA ILE A 3 3.62 4.02 20.08
C ILE A 3 3.04 5.43 19.89
N VAL A 4 3.47 6.13 18.83
CA VAL A 4 3.13 7.54 18.52
C VAL A 4 1.89 7.64 17.62
N VAL A 5 1.32 6.49 17.21
CA VAL A 5 0.24 6.43 16.25
C VAL A 5 -1.11 6.42 16.96
N ARG A 6 -1.98 7.38 16.62
CA ARG A 6 -3.39 7.41 17.03
C ARG A 6 -4.19 6.43 16.17
N ALA A 7 -4.21 5.16 16.57
CA ALA A 7 -4.84 4.08 15.82
C ALA A 7 -6.35 4.32 15.59
N ASP A 8 -7.03 4.93 16.56
CA ASP A 8 -8.45 5.29 16.50
C ASP A 8 -8.77 6.28 15.36
N VAL A 9 -7.89 7.27 15.17
CA VAL A 9 -8.03 8.26 14.09
C VAL A 9 -7.88 7.58 12.73
N LEU A 10 -6.90 6.68 12.60
CA LEU A 10 -6.69 5.93 11.37
C LEU A 10 -7.83 4.96 11.09
N GLU A 11 -8.30 4.22 12.09
CA GLU A 11 -9.42 3.30 11.95
C GLU A 11 -10.68 4.01 11.44
N LYS A 12 -11.01 5.17 12.05
CA LYS A 12 -12.17 5.96 11.64
C LYS A 12 -12.06 6.45 10.19
N ALA A 13 -10.89 6.95 9.80
CA ALA A 13 -10.66 7.42 8.44
C ALA A 13 -10.74 6.27 7.42
N THR A 14 -10.11 5.13 7.71
CA THR A 14 -10.15 3.94 6.87
C THR A 14 -11.58 3.42 6.70
N ARG A 15 -12.34 3.27 7.80
CA ARG A 15 -13.72 2.80 7.74
C ARG A 15 -14.61 3.73 6.89
N ALA A 16 -14.49 5.03 7.07
CA ALA A 16 -15.25 6.01 6.28
C ALA A 16 -14.90 5.92 4.79
N SER A 17 -13.63 5.76 4.45
CA SER A 17 -13.17 5.60 3.07
C SER A 17 -13.68 4.28 2.46
N LEU A 18 -13.56 3.16 3.18
CA LEU A 18 -14.02 1.86 2.72
C LEU A 18 -15.51 1.87 2.35
N VAL A 19 -16.35 2.42 3.23
CA VAL A 19 -17.81 2.53 2.99
C VAL A 19 -18.15 3.46 1.82
N ARG A 20 -17.34 4.49 1.57
CA ARG A 20 -17.58 5.45 0.49
C ARG A 20 -17.22 4.91 -0.90
N HIS A 21 -16.19 4.07 -0.98
CA HIS A 21 -15.56 3.72 -2.25
C HIS A 21 -15.80 2.28 -2.68
N PHE A 22 -16.12 1.38 -1.76
CA PHE A 22 -16.27 -0.04 -2.07
C PHE A 22 -17.68 -0.52 -1.76
N THR A 23 -18.14 -1.45 -2.59
CA THR A 23 -19.36 -2.20 -2.37
C THR A 23 -19.17 -3.26 -1.29
N VAL A 24 -20.27 -3.80 -0.77
CA VAL A 24 -20.23 -4.90 0.21
C VAL A 24 -19.54 -6.13 -0.37
N ASP A 25 -19.78 -6.45 -1.64
CA ASP A 25 -19.22 -7.64 -2.29
C ASP A 25 -17.71 -7.52 -2.48
N GLU A 26 -17.20 -6.34 -2.85
CA GLU A 26 -15.75 -6.09 -2.94
C GLU A 26 -15.06 -6.21 -1.57
N LEU A 27 -15.68 -5.66 -0.52
CA LEU A 27 -15.15 -5.77 0.84
C LEU A 27 -15.15 -7.23 1.32
N ASN A 28 -16.19 -8.00 0.99
CA ASN A 28 -16.24 -9.43 1.29
C ASN A 28 -15.16 -10.21 0.54
N ALA A 29 -14.98 -9.97 -0.76
CA ALA A 29 -13.94 -10.60 -1.56
C ALA A 29 -12.53 -10.29 -1.02
N MET A 30 -12.29 -9.04 -0.61
CA MET A 30 -11.04 -8.67 0.06
C MET A 30 -10.84 -9.44 1.37
N ALA A 31 -11.87 -9.50 2.22
CA ALA A 31 -11.82 -10.21 3.50
C ALA A 31 -11.55 -11.72 3.32
N GLU A 32 -12.22 -12.35 2.35
CA GLU A 32 -12.00 -13.75 1.97
C GLU A 32 -10.57 -13.99 1.50
N PHE A 33 -10.06 -13.13 0.62
CA PHE A 33 -8.68 -13.22 0.13
C PHE A 33 -7.68 -13.15 1.28
N TYR A 34 -7.75 -12.11 2.12
CA TYR A 34 -6.83 -11.93 3.23
C TYR A 34 -6.91 -13.06 4.28
N SER A 35 -8.07 -13.69 4.42
CA SER A 35 -8.28 -14.81 5.37
C SER A 35 -7.90 -16.17 4.79
N SER A 36 -7.73 -16.28 3.47
CA SER A 36 -7.34 -17.54 2.82
C SER A 36 -5.89 -17.94 3.18
N PRO A 37 -5.53 -19.24 3.20
CA PRO A 37 -4.17 -19.68 3.50
C PRO A 37 -3.12 -19.05 2.58
N HIS A 38 -3.45 -18.92 1.29
CA HIS A 38 -2.55 -18.35 0.29
C HIS A 38 -2.49 -16.82 0.37
N GLY A 39 -3.62 -16.13 0.55
CA GLY A 39 -3.63 -14.67 0.70
C GLY A 39 -2.90 -14.21 1.96
N ALA A 40 -3.13 -14.86 3.10
CA ALA A 40 -2.39 -14.61 4.33
C ALA A 40 -0.88 -14.90 4.18
N SER A 41 -0.51 -15.94 3.43
CA SER A 41 0.89 -16.24 3.09
C SER A 41 1.50 -15.15 2.19
N ALA A 42 0.77 -14.69 1.18
CA ALA A 42 1.21 -13.63 0.27
C ALA A 42 1.43 -12.30 1.00
N MET A 43 0.49 -11.89 1.87
CA MET A 43 0.61 -10.64 2.63
C MET A 43 1.84 -10.62 3.54
N ARG A 44 2.24 -11.76 4.11
CA ARG A 44 3.49 -11.87 4.89
C ARG A 44 4.75 -11.68 4.06
N LYS A 45 4.70 -12.00 2.76
CA LYS A 45 5.84 -11.86 1.83
C LYS A 45 5.94 -10.48 1.22
N PHE A 46 4.86 -9.70 1.25
CA PHE A 46 4.80 -8.39 0.60
C PHE A 46 5.86 -7.41 1.11
N GLY A 47 6.23 -7.49 2.39
CA GLY A 47 7.32 -6.66 2.95
C GLY A 47 8.69 -6.97 2.34
N ALA A 48 9.04 -8.26 2.20
CA ALA A 48 10.28 -8.67 1.55
C ALA A 48 10.27 -8.33 0.05
N TYR A 49 9.16 -8.62 -0.63
CA TYR A 49 8.97 -8.24 -2.03
C TYR A 49 9.13 -6.72 -2.25
N MET A 50 8.55 -5.89 -1.39
CA MET A 50 8.76 -4.43 -1.44
C MET A 50 10.20 -4.04 -1.14
N ALA A 51 10.89 -4.72 -0.21
CA ALA A 51 12.31 -4.45 0.06
C ALA A 51 13.19 -4.73 -1.17
N ASP A 52 12.84 -5.74 -1.97
CA ASP A 52 13.54 -6.08 -3.21
C ASP A 52 13.23 -5.08 -4.34
N VAL A 53 11.96 -4.63 -4.45
CA VAL A 53 11.49 -3.82 -5.60
C VAL A 53 11.66 -2.32 -5.39
N MET A 54 11.50 -1.81 -4.17
CA MET A 54 11.51 -0.36 -3.89
C MET A 54 12.81 0.36 -4.31
N PRO A 55 14.03 -0.22 -4.18
CA PRO A 55 15.24 0.43 -4.66
C PRO A 55 15.23 0.71 -6.17
N ALA A 56 14.79 -0.26 -6.98
CA ALA A 56 14.68 -0.09 -8.43
C ALA A 56 13.62 0.96 -8.79
N VAL A 57 12.49 0.97 -8.09
CA VAL A 57 11.45 2.01 -8.27
C VAL A 57 12.00 3.40 -7.96
N GLN A 58 12.79 3.55 -6.89
CA GLN A 58 13.39 4.83 -6.53
C GLN A 58 14.41 5.30 -7.56
N GLU A 59 15.25 4.40 -8.07
CA GLU A 59 16.23 4.70 -9.12
C GLU A 59 15.55 5.24 -10.38
N GLU A 60 14.51 4.56 -10.86
CA GLU A 60 13.75 4.98 -12.04
C GLU A 60 13.02 6.32 -11.83
N MET A 61 12.50 6.58 -10.63
CA MET A 61 11.90 7.90 -10.33
C MET A 61 12.94 9.03 -10.38
N ILE A 62 14.14 8.80 -9.84
CA ILE A 62 15.22 9.80 -9.85
C ILE A 62 15.66 10.08 -11.29
N LEU A 63 15.88 9.03 -12.09
CA LEU A 63 16.22 9.15 -13.50
C LEU A 63 15.12 9.90 -14.28
N GLY A 64 13.85 9.56 -14.03
CA GLY A 64 12.71 10.22 -14.65
C GLY A 64 12.65 11.72 -14.35
N LEU A 65 12.88 12.13 -13.09
CA LEU A 65 12.91 13.54 -12.69
C LEU A 65 14.06 14.31 -13.34
N ASP A 66 15.26 13.74 -13.35
CA ASP A 66 16.45 14.32 -13.99
C ASP A 66 16.23 14.52 -15.51
N HIS A 67 15.58 13.55 -16.17
CA HIS A 67 15.19 13.70 -17.57
C HIS A 67 14.19 14.82 -17.81
N MET A 68 13.24 15.03 -16.89
CA MET A 68 12.26 16.11 -17.00
C MET A 68 12.91 17.49 -16.81
N GLU A 69 13.82 17.64 -15.84
CA GLU A 69 14.51 18.90 -15.57
C GLU A 69 15.37 19.34 -16.77
N ARG A 70 16.09 18.40 -17.40
CA ARG A 70 16.91 18.67 -18.60
C ARG A 70 16.11 18.98 -19.87
N GLN A 71 14.81 18.67 -19.91
CA GLN A 71 13.94 19.05 -21.03
C GLN A 71 13.34 20.46 -20.90
N VAL A 72 13.48 21.07 -19.72
CA VAL A 72 12.95 22.42 -19.43
C VAL A 72 14.03 23.51 -19.60
N GLU A 73 15.32 23.14 -19.57
CA GLU A 73 16.46 23.99 -19.97
C GLU A 73 16.70 23.99 -21.49
#